data_AF-A0A816FK18-F1
#
_entry.id   AF-A0A816FK18-F1
#
_cell.length_a   1.000
_cell.length_b   1.000
_cell.length_c   1.000
_cell.angle_alpha   90.00
_cell.angle_beta   90.00
_cell.angle_gamma   90.00
#
_symmetry.space_group_name_H-M   'P 1'
#
loop_
_entity.id
_entity.type
_entity.pdbx_description
1 polymer ?
#
loop_
_entity_poly.entity_id
_entity_poly.type
_entity_poly.pdbx_seq_one_letter_code
_entity_poly.pdbx_strand_id
1 'polypeptide(L)'
;MSGDKRKHASLDSFVTITKKPLVTSSSYQLTESIQSELVTHEIAQSIDGEPEESENTDPSNVNQNLIVIDSRPDTHDNDIGFQLSLHTPLTDETKYKLLTKPFQPDKKYTFPNQYGKNGTVRRFMLTWLDQHSFLSYSPYYEGAFCTACSLFSPLASSQSAIIFVHYPCSRFRQLKHFTAHIKTHINSENHKTAIVRATNFVRTFENPSSGIDYQLDRNRIDVIEKNKSILLSIIKVVITCARQNIALRGHRSEDVMSIREHLDAVEAPSGSNFISLLKQRIDAGDHVLRSHLEQGNRNSTYTSSSTQNEIIELIHEHILSSLLSRVGPTTLYSIIVDGTTDSSNIDQLSFLIRYVDPHSHKIREDFLGFVHTTSSTGEAIAEHILSCLKRFQLSLTNCIGQTYDGAPCMSGIFNGCQAIIKRFCPDAEYMHCTSHLLNLALIDSSSSHFIRNMFGIIKSVIAFFNDSPKRSNALKYEIERPDNDYLIIIFEQAKEIAKELFVQPSAPRTYQRRHGQHILDPEEFYRDQVFLPFLRELKANVDKRLSIFGHPRIQLLTRLRPECITAKSCSTTELYKQLTEQFSDRLPQPLQLFGELE
;
A
#
# COMPACT_ATOMS: atom_id res chain seq x y z
N MET A 1 19.09 -28.76 -20.08
CA MET A 1 18.59 -27.99 -21.24
C MET A 1 17.78 -26.82 -20.71
N SER A 2 18.12 -25.61 -21.20
CA SER A 2 17.45 -24.29 -21.04
C SER A 2 16.13 -24.26 -20.24
N GLY A 3 15.97 -23.53 -19.14
CA GLY A 3 16.38 -22.14 -18.92
C GLY A 3 15.28 -21.19 -19.39
N ASP A 4 14.20 -21.04 -18.60
CA ASP A 4 13.18 -20.01 -18.85
C ASP A 4 12.99 -19.17 -17.56
N LYS A 5 13.94 -18.25 -17.32
CA LYS A 5 13.80 -17.20 -16.29
C LYS A 5 12.86 -16.12 -16.84
N ARG A 6 11.55 -16.33 -16.72
CA ARG A 6 10.58 -15.23 -16.92
C ARG A 6 10.71 -14.26 -15.75
N LYS A 7 11.23 -13.07 -16.04
CA LYS A 7 11.15 -11.92 -15.12
C LYS A 7 9.67 -11.55 -14.96
N HIS A 8 9.07 -11.96 -13.86
CA HIS A 8 7.78 -11.44 -13.41
C HIS A 8 8.00 -10.06 -12.79
N ALA A 9 7.23 -9.06 -13.25
CA ALA A 9 7.25 -7.72 -12.66
C ALA A 9 6.54 -7.78 -11.29
N SER A 10 7.24 -7.41 -10.20
CA SER A 10 6.64 -7.28 -8.86
C SER A 10 5.74 -6.04 -8.79
N LEU A 11 4.76 -6.00 -7.88
CA LEU A 11 3.94 -4.79 -7.65
C LEU A 11 4.80 -3.54 -7.38
N ASP A 12 5.96 -3.71 -6.72
CA ASP A 12 6.92 -2.63 -6.46
C ASP A 12 7.46 -1.95 -7.72
N SER A 13 7.64 -2.70 -8.81
CA SER A 13 8.09 -2.16 -10.10
C SER A 13 7.03 -1.30 -10.80
N PHE A 14 5.78 -1.39 -10.36
CA PHE A 14 4.64 -0.68 -10.91
C PHE A 14 4.23 0.53 -10.07
N VAL A 15 4.49 0.51 -8.76
CA VAL A 15 4.30 1.64 -7.84
C VAL A 15 5.55 2.53 -7.77
N THR A 16 6.74 1.97 -8.00
CA THR A 16 8.01 2.68 -7.84
C THR A 16 8.87 2.59 -9.10
N ILE A 17 8.78 3.61 -9.96
CA ILE A 17 9.84 3.89 -10.93
C ILE A 17 10.77 4.94 -10.30
N THR A 18 11.82 4.42 -9.65
CA THR A 18 13.10 5.07 -9.27
C THR A 18 13.08 6.53 -8.78
N LYS A 19 13.46 6.71 -7.50
CA LYS A 19 13.89 7.98 -6.90
C LYS A 19 14.91 8.71 -7.81
N LYS A 20 14.46 9.75 -8.52
CA LYS A 20 15.26 10.96 -8.75
C LYS A 20 14.77 12.01 -7.75
N PRO A 21 15.67 12.74 -7.07
CA PRO A 21 15.25 13.75 -6.11
C PRO A 21 14.47 14.84 -6.84
N LEU A 22 13.28 15.16 -6.31
CA LEU A 22 12.59 16.42 -6.55
C LEU A 22 13.49 17.54 -6.03
N VAL A 23 14.23 18.18 -6.93
CA VAL A 23 14.86 19.46 -6.65
C VAL A 23 13.77 20.51 -6.82
N THR A 24 13.14 20.86 -5.69
CA THR A 24 12.29 22.04 -5.55
C THR A 24 13.18 23.28 -5.67
N SER A 25 12.92 24.11 -6.67
CA SER A 25 13.60 25.38 -6.88
C SER A 25 13.06 26.45 -5.92
N SER A 26 13.86 26.80 -4.91
CA SER A 26 13.82 28.12 -4.28
C SER A 26 15.24 28.68 -4.15
N SER A 27 15.63 29.47 -5.15
CA SER A 27 16.23 30.80 -5.05
C SER A 27 17.37 31.14 -4.04
N TYR A 28 18.40 31.79 -4.61
CA TYR A 28 19.44 32.69 -4.03
C TYR A 28 20.55 32.07 -3.16
N GLN A 29 21.82 32.53 -3.14
CA GLN A 29 22.78 33.22 -4.01
C GLN A 29 24.05 33.42 -3.14
N LEU A 30 25.25 33.47 -3.76
CA LEU A 30 26.51 34.10 -3.26
C LEU A 30 27.25 33.36 -2.10
N THR A 31 28.58 33.19 -2.05
CA THR A 31 29.76 33.93 -2.55
C THR A 31 31.02 33.02 -2.64
N GLU A 32 31.92 33.31 -3.60
CA GLU A 32 33.41 33.43 -3.57
C GLU A 32 34.30 32.44 -2.74
N SER A 33 35.53 32.02 -3.08
CA SER A 33 36.63 32.58 -3.90
C SER A 33 37.85 31.61 -4.00
N ILE A 34 38.52 31.62 -5.18
CA ILE A 34 39.98 31.71 -5.52
C ILE A 34 41.03 30.66 -5.03
N GLN A 35 41.81 30.11 -5.99
CA GLN A 35 43.30 30.05 -6.18
C GLN A 35 43.67 28.83 -7.08
N SER A 36 44.17 28.94 -8.33
CA SER A 36 45.44 29.44 -8.94
C SER A 36 46.55 28.38 -9.10
N GLU A 37 47.32 28.54 -10.21
CA GLU A 37 48.61 27.91 -10.65
C GLU A 37 48.49 26.72 -11.64
N LEU A 38 48.81 26.84 -12.96
CA LEU A 38 50.07 27.08 -13.72
C LEU A 38 51.15 25.99 -13.57
N VAL A 39 51.43 25.21 -14.64
CA VAL A 39 52.79 24.85 -15.15
C VAL A 39 52.70 24.47 -16.66
N THR A 40 53.73 24.86 -17.39
CA THR A 40 54.00 24.94 -18.84
C THR A 40 54.87 23.79 -19.43
N HIS A 41 54.98 23.76 -20.78
CA HIS A 41 56.05 23.19 -21.66
C HIS A 41 56.05 21.66 -21.93
N GLU A 42 56.39 21.06 -23.10
CA GLU A 42 57.22 21.38 -24.30
C GLU A 42 56.94 20.34 -25.44
N ILE A 43 56.59 20.72 -26.68
CA ILE A 43 57.27 20.65 -28.01
C ILE A 43 58.31 19.53 -28.32
N ALA A 44 58.07 18.76 -29.41
CA ALA A 44 59.00 18.29 -30.47
C ALA A 44 58.21 17.55 -31.59
N GLN A 45 58.01 18.02 -32.83
CA GLN A 45 58.85 18.14 -34.05
C GLN A 45 59.36 16.84 -34.74
N SER A 46 58.88 16.60 -35.98
CA SER A 46 59.59 16.09 -37.19
C SER A 46 58.55 15.89 -38.33
N ILE A 47 58.44 16.73 -39.39
CA ILE A 47 59.27 16.89 -40.63
C ILE A 47 59.08 15.65 -41.56
N ASP A 48 58.66 15.66 -42.84
CA ASP A 48 58.95 16.41 -44.10
C ASP A 48 57.70 16.40 -45.04
N GLY A 49 57.47 17.23 -46.07
CA GLY A 49 58.32 18.20 -46.78
C GLY A 49 57.52 19.10 -47.76
N GLU A 50 58.14 20.21 -48.16
CA GLU A 50 57.78 21.25 -49.15
C GLU A 50 58.22 20.86 -50.60
N PRO A 51 58.18 21.72 -51.66
CA PRO A 51 57.55 23.04 -51.92
C PRO A 51 56.66 23.00 -53.22
N GLU A 52 55.97 24.02 -53.75
CA GLU A 52 56.41 25.33 -54.25
C GLU A 52 55.22 26.31 -54.45
N GLU A 53 55.43 27.53 -53.94
CA GLU A 53 55.17 28.88 -54.49
C GLU A 53 53.94 29.18 -55.38
N SER A 54 53.05 30.06 -54.88
CA SER A 54 52.95 31.44 -55.40
C SER A 54 51.97 32.33 -54.61
N GLU A 55 52.52 33.45 -54.11
CA GLU A 55 51.92 34.75 -53.80
C GLU A 55 50.69 34.87 -52.86
N ASN A 56 51.02 34.91 -51.56
CA ASN A 56 50.60 35.94 -50.58
C ASN A 56 49.36 36.80 -50.90
N THR A 57 48.24 36.48 -50.23
CA THR A 57 47.47 37.51 -49.50
C THR A 57 47.26 37.04 -48.06
N ASP A 58 47.82 37.82 -47.14
CA ASP A 58 47.96 37.63 -45.70
C ASP A 58 46.64 37.28 -44.96
N PRO A 59 46.56 36.20 -44.15
CA PRO A 59 45.40 35.85 -43.32
C PRO A 59 45.30 36.65 -42.01
N SER A 60 46.17 37.63 -41.76
CA SER A 60 46.28 38.32 -40.46
C SER A 60 45.24 39.42 -40.17
N ASN A 61 44.04 39.43 -40.79
CA ASN A 61 43.05 40.51 -40.60
C ASN A 61 41.66 40.08 -40.13
N VAL A 62 41.60 39.11 -39.20
CA VAL A 62 40.40 38.84 -38.38
C VAL A 62 40.63 39.31 -36.94
N ASN A 63 41.10 40.54 -36.79
CA ASN A 63 40.80 41.35 -35.61
C ASN A 63 39.86 42.47 -36.06
N GLN A 64 38.59 42.12 -36.28
CA GLN A 64 37.56 43.14 -36.18
C GLN A 64 37.41 43.43 -34.69
N ASN A 65 38.18 44.42 -34.20
CA ASN A 65 37.86 45.10 -32.96
C ASN A 65 36.39 45.55 -33.08
N LEU A 66 35.49 44.81 -32.45
CA LEU A 66 34.12 45.25 -32.25
C LEU A 66 34.23 46.60 -31.56
N ILE A 67 33.68 47.64 -32.18
CA ILE A 67 33.57 48.94 -31.51
C ILE A 67 32.50 48.74 -30.44
N VAL A 68 32.95 48.36 -29.24
CA VAL A 68 32.13 48.35 -28.04
C VAL A 68 31.91 49.80 -27.66
N ILE A 69 30.69 50.31 -27.86
CA ILE A 69 30.33 51.65 -27.44
C ILE A 69 29.72 51.52 -26.06
N ASP A 70 30.52 51.82 -25.04
CA ASP A 70 30.06 51.78 -23.66
C ASP A 70 29.02 52.89 -23.43
N SER A 71 27.80 52.50 -23.02
CA SER A 71 26.71 53.38 -22.57
C SER A 71 26.18 54.43 -23.56
N ARG A 72 25.55 54.01 -24.66
CA ARG A 72 24.65 54.92 -25.39
C ARG A 72 23.32 55.07 -24.65
N PRO A 73 22.70 56.26 -24.59
CA PRO A 73 21.42 56.50 -23.94
C PRO A 73 20.23 55.76 -24.61
N ASP A 74 20.43 55.20 -25.80
CA ASP A 74 19.45 54.42 -26.55
C ASP A 74 19.57 52.89 -26.34
N THR A 75 20.46 52.44 -25.45
CA THR A 75 20.58 51.01 -25.08
C THR A 75 19.36 50.56 -24.26
N HIS A 76 18.76 49.42 -24.61
CA HIS A 76 17.53 48.93 -23.99
C HIS A 76 17.66 47.45 -23.60
N ASP A 77 16.97 47.02 -22.54
CA ASP A 77 16.93 45.61 -22.09
C ASP A 77 16.47 44.61 -23.16
N ASN A 78 15.74 45.07 -24.20
CA ASN A 78 15.25 44.23 -25.30
C ASN A 78 16.18 44.30 -26.53
N ASP A 79 17.34 44.96 -26.40
CA ASP A 79 18.41 44.90 -27.39
C ASP A 79 19.13 43.55 -27.27
N ILE A 80 19.03 42.75 -28.33
CA ILE A 80 19.69 41.44 -28.40
C ILE A 80 21.22 41.54 -28.32
N GLY A 81 21.82 42.58 -28.88
CA GLY A 81 23.27 42.77 -28.82
C GLY A 81 23.75 43.08 -27.41
N PHE A 82 23.01 43.92 -26.67
CA PHE A 82 23.27 44.17 -25.26
C PHE A 82 23.12 42.89 -24.42
N GLN A 83 22.04 42.13 -24.62
CA GLN A 83 21.82 40.89 -23.86
C GLN A 83 22.89 39.82 -24.14
N LEU A 84 23.43 39.75 -25.37
CA LEU A 84 24.52 38.84 -25.73
C LEU A 84 25.89 39.31 -25.20
N SER A 85 26.10 40.62 -25.04
CA SER A 85 27.36 41.19 -24.57
C SER A 85 27.62 40.94 -23.09
N LEU A 86 26.57 40.69 -22.30
CA LEU A 86 26.66 40.36 -20.88
C LEU A 86 27.34 39.00 -20.63
N HIS A 87 27.52 38.17 -21.66
CA HIS A 87 28.13 36.83 -21.57
C HIS A 87 27.49 35.89 -20.53
N THR A 88 26.29 36.22 -20.04
CA THR A 88 25.50 35.41 -19.11
C THR A 88 24.50 34.54 -19.87
N PRO A 89 24.20 33.32 -19.40
CA PRO A 89 23.13 32.50 -19.97
C PRO A 89 21.79 33.24 -19.90
N LEU A 90 21.14 33.43 -21.05
CA LEU A 90 19.83 34.10 -21.11
C LEU A 90 18.74 33.21 -20.49
N THR A 91 17.92 33.78 -19.61
CA THR A 91 16.73 33.12 -19.07
C THR A 91 15.68 32.96 -20.16
N ASP A 92 14.78 32.00 -20.00
CA ASP A 92 13.71 31.77 -20.97
C ASP A 92 12.73 32.95 -21.05
N GLU A 93 12.54 33.69 -19.96
CA GLU A 93 11.76 34.94 -19.97
C GLU A 93 12.41 36.02 -20.86
N THR A 94 13.73 36.18 -20.77
CA THR A 94 14.48 37.13 -21.61
C THR A 94 14.45 36.70 -23.08
N LYS A 95 14.63 35.40 -23.37
CA LYS A 95 14.48 34.86 -24.74
C LYS A 95 13.09 35.14 -25.30
N TYR A 96 12.04 34.92 -24.52
CA TYR A 96 10.67 35.19 -24.93
C TYR A 96 10.44 36.67 -25.24
N LYS A 97 10.93 37.58 -24.38
CA LYS A 97 10.87 39.04 -24.62
C LYS A 97 11.63 39.45 -25.89
N LEU A 98 12.84 38.92 -26.12
CA LEU A 98 13.63 39.21 -27.31
C LEU A 98 12.99 38.71 -28.62
N LEU A 99 12.20 37.64 -28.58
CA LEU A 99 11.50 37.10 -29.74
C LEU A 99 10.17 37.82 -30.02
N THR A 100 9.42 38.18 -28.98
CA THR A 100 8.06 38.74 -29.12
C THR A 100 8.04 40.27 -29.12
N LYS A 101 8.98 40.90 -28.42
CA LYS A 101 9.11 42.36 -28.28
C LYS A 101 10.59 42.81 -28.36
N PRO A 102 11.31 42.47 -29.44
CA PRO A 102 12.68 42.97 -29.64
C PRO A 102 12.70 44.51 -29.65
N PHE A 103 13.84 45.11 -29.34
CA PHE A 103 14.04 46.53 -29.53
C PHE A 103 13.71 46.94 -30.97
N GLN A 104 12.82 47.93 -31.11
CA GLN A 104 12.46 48.52 -32.39
C GLN A 104 12.78 50.02 -32.36
N PRO A 105 13.71 50.51 -33.21
CA PRO A 105 14.03 51.93 -33.29
C PRO A 105 12.84 52.73 -33.84
N ASP A 106 12.56 53.90 -33.25
CA ASP A 106 11.52 54.82 -33.72
C ASP A 106 11.81 55.31 -35.15
N LYS A 107 10.78 55.74 -35.89
CA LYS A 107 10.90 56.34 -37.23
C LYS A 107 11.83 57.57 -37.27
N LYS A 108 12.00 58.24 -36.13
CA LYS A 108 12.91 59.38 -35.95
C LYS A 108 14.33 58.97 -35.52
N TYR A 109 14.59 57.68 -35.33
CA TYR A 109 15.88 57.18 -34.90
C TYR A 109 16.96 57.45 -35.95
N THR A 110 18.08 58.03 -35.52
CA THR A 110 19.18 58.39 -36.41
C THR A 110 20.25 57.31 -36.38
N PHE A 111 20.25 56.46 -37.40
CA PHE A 111 21.26 55.41 -37.54
C PHE A 111 22.67 55.98 -37.80
N PRO A 112 23.73 55.39 -37.21
CA PRO A 112 25.11 55.79 -37.42
C PRO A 112 25.50 55.80 -38.90
N ASN A 113 26.20 56.85 -39.32
CA ASN A 113 26.71 56.99 -40.68
C ASN A 113 28.01 56.19 -40.85
N GLN A 114 28.07 55.37 -41.89
CA GLN A 114 29.28 54.70 -42.32
C GLN A 114 29.81 55.28 -43.61
N TYR A 115 31.09 55.61 -43.59
CA TYR A 115 31.80 56.19 -44.73
C TYR A 115 32.43 55.07 -45.57
N GLY A 116 32.03 55.00 -46.84
CA GLY A 116 32.66 54.14 -47.84
C GLY A 116 33.98 54.72 -48.36
N LYS A 117 34.78 53.89 -49.06
CA LYS A 117 36.09 54.30 -49.63
C LYS A 117 36.00 55.51 -50.59
N ASN A 118 34.82 55.79 -51.14
CA ASN A 118 34.57 56.88 -52.11
C ASN A 118 33.80 58.06 -51.49
N GLY A 119 33.79 58.22 -50.16
CA GLY A 119 33.04 59.29 -49.48
C GLY A 119 31.52 59.10 -49.45
N THR A 120 31.00 57.98 -49.97
CA THR A 120 29.57 57.65 -49.90
C THR A 120 29.17 57.33 -48.46
N VAL A 121 28.15 58.03 -47.95
CA VAL A 121 27.57 57.79 -46.63
C VAL A 121 26.47 56.73 -46.75
N ARG A 122 26.57 55.66 -45.95
CA ARG A 122 25.57 54.60 -45.88
C ARG A 122 25.20 54.33 -44.42
N ARG A 123 23.96 53.94 -44.17
CA ARG A 123 23.41 53.65 -42.84
C ARG A 123 22.43 52.48 -42.93
N PHE A 124 22.15 51.86 -41.79
CA PHE A 124 21.08 50.87 -41.68
C PHE A 124 19.74 51.49 -42.12
N MET A 125 18.94 50.74 -42.88
CA MET A 125 17.62 51.18 -43.34
C MET A 125 16.54 50.56 -42.47
N LEU A 126 15.67 51.41 -41.89
CA LEU A 126 14.55 50.95 -41.06
C LEU A 126 13.64 49.96 -41.79
N THR A 127 13.45 50.15 -43.10
CA THR A 127 12.63 49.29 -43.97
C THR A 127 13.07 47.83 -44.00
N TRP A 128 14.32 47.51 -43.63
CA TRP A 128 14.77 46.12 -43.53
C TRP A 128 14.18 45.36 -42.35
N LEU A 129 13.84 46.06 -41.26
CA LEU A 129 13.12 45.45 -40.14
C LEU A 129 11.68 45.12 -40.54
N ASP A 130 11.05 45.98 -41.34
CA ASP A 130 9.70 45.73 -41.87
C ASP A 130 9.66 44.56 -42.87
N GLN A 131 10.74 44.37 -43.65
CA GLN A 131 10.85 43.30 -44.65
C GLN A 131 11.22 41.94 -44.04
N HIS A 132 11.84 41.92 -42.86
CA HIS A 132 12.40 40.70 -42.25
C HIS A 132 12.09 40.65 -40.75
N SER A 133 10.99 39.98 -40.38
CA SER A 133 10.51 39.89 -38.99
C SER A 133 11.48 39.23 -38.00
N PHE A 134 12.44 38.43 -38.46
CA PHE A 134 13.47 37.81 -37.63
C PHE A 134 14.65 38.75 -37.32
N LEU A 135 14.73 39.90 -38.00
CA LEU A 135 15.83 40.84 -37.89
C LEU A 135 15.58 41.82 -36.73
N SER A 136 16.59 42.03 -35.90
CA SER A 136 16.58 43.05 -34.84
C SER A 136 17.85 43.89 -34.93
N TYR A 137 17.72 45.20 -34.76
CA TYR A 137 18.85 46.12 -34.74
C TYR A 137 19.33 46.31 -33.30
N SER A 138 20.64 46.24 -33.09
CA SER A 138 21.26 46.51 -31.79
C SER A 138 21.90 47.90 -31.81
N PRO A 139 21.40 48.87 -31.03
CA PRO A 139 22.11 50.12 -30.75
C PRO A 139 23.48 49.89 -30.11
N TYR A 140 23.62 48.88 -29.25
CA TYR A 140 24.86 48.58 -28.54
C TYR A 140 26.03 48.24 -29.48
N TYR A 141 25.77 47.44 -30.51
CA TYR A 141 26.79 47.07 -31.51
C TYR A 141 26.63 47.77 -32.88
N GLU A 142 25.70 48.71 -32.98
CA GLU A 142 25.36 49.44 -34.21
C GLU A 142 25.08 48.55 -35.45
N GLY A 143 24.50 47.37 -35.26
CA GLY A 143 24.30 46.42 -36.35
C GLY A 143 23.15 45.46 -36.12
N ALA A 144 22.84 44.67 -37.16
CA ALA A 144 21.66 43.82 -37.16
C ALA A 144 21.98 42.36 -36.81
N PHE A 145 21.10 41.76 -36.02
CA PHE A 145 21.11 40.35 -35.62
C PHE A 145 19.84 39.66 -36.11
N CYS A 146 19.93 38.36 -36.34
CA CYS A 146 18.79 37.48 -36.46
C CYS A 146 18.46 36.96 -35.05
N THR A 147 17.31 37.34 -34.51
CA THR A 147 16.94 37.00 -33.12
C THR A 147 16.84 35.50 -32.92
N ALA A 148 16.16 34.79 -33.82
CA ALA A 148 16.02 33.34 -33.76
C ALA A 148 17.38 32.61 -33.85
N CYS A 149 18.27 33.02 -34.75
CA CYS A 149 19.56 32.36 -34.90
C CYS A 149 20.50 32.64 -33.72
N SER A 150 20.53 33.88 -33.24
CA SER A 150 21.37 34.25 -32.11
C SER A 150 20.98 33.51 -30.81
N LEU A 151 19.71 33.10 -30.69
CA LEU A 151 19.20 32.39 -29.51
C LEU A 151 19.18 30.86 -29.65
N PHE A 152 18.99 30.29 -30.85
CA PHE A 152 18.72 28.85 -31.04
C PHE A 152 19.59 28.14 -32.08
N SER A 153 20.55 28.82 -32.72
CA SER A 153 21.42 28.20 -33.72
C SER A 153 22.51 27.34 -33.06
N PRO A 154 22.83 26.14 -33.59
CA PRO A 154 24.00 25.38 -33.16
C PRO A 154 25.30 26.09 -33.60
N LEU A 155 26.39 25.94 -32.83
CA LEU A 155 27.70 26.56 -33.13
C LEU A 155 28.11 26.27 -34.59
N ALA A 156 28.28 27.31 -35.38
CA ALA A 156 28.62 27.20 -36.80
C ALA A 156 30.12 27.41 -37.05
N SER A 157 30.68 26.65 -37.99
CA SER A 157 32.11 26.61 -38.33
C SER A 157 32.54 27.50 -39.50
N SER A 158 31.63 28.25 -40.14
CA SER A 158 31.94 29.10 -41.31
C SER A 158 31.64 30.59 -41.07
N GLN A 159 32.47 31.47 -41.62
CA GLN A 159 32.40 32.93 -41.39
C GLN A 159 31.05 33.56 -41.81
N SER A 160 30.40 33.03 -42.86
CA SER A 160 29.07 33.46 -43.30
C SER A 160 27.94 33.01 -42.39
N ALA A 161 28.15 31.97 -41.57
CA ALA A 161 27.18 31.47 -40.61
C ALA A 161 27.25 32.18 -39.24
N ILE A 162 28.31 32.97 -39.00
CA ILE A 162 28.52 33.71 -37.74
C ILE A 162 27.92 35.13 -37.82
N ILE A 163 27.81 35.71 -39.02
CA ILE A 163 27.18 37.03 -39.25
C ILE A 163 25.67 36.92 -39.03
N PHE A 164 25.09 37.91 -38.34
CA PHE A 164 23.72 37.92 -37.79
C PHE A 164 23.48 36.99 -36.59
N VAL A 165 24.49 36.23 -36.13
CA VAL A 165 24.36 35.23 -35.06
C VAL A 165 25.22 35.59 -33.85
N HIS A 166 26.55 35.47 -33.97
CA HIS A 166 27.48 35.90 -32.91
C HIS A 166 28.02 37.30 -33.15
N TYR A 167 28.11 37.71 -34.43
CA TYR A 167 28.52 39.05 -34.80
C TYR A 167 27.39 39.79 -35.51
N PRO A 168 27.16 41.07 -35.17
CA PRO A 168 26.18 41.90 -35.87
C PRO A 168 26.61 42.06 -37.32
N CYS A 169 25.65 42.10 -38.23
CA CYS A 169 25.92 42.62 -39.55
C CYS A 169 26.04 44.15 -39.46
N SER A 170 27.27 44.63 -39.33
CA SER A 170 27.61 46.06 -39.15
C SER A 170 28.32 46.67 -40.36
N ARG A 171 28.71 45.92 -41.39
CA ARG A 171 29.43 46.47 -42.57
C ARG A 171 28.48 46.89 -43.68
N PHE A 172 27.86 48.07 -43.55
CA PHE A 172 26.96 48.64 -44.57
C PHE A 172 27.69 49.31 -45.75
N ARG A 173 29.02 49.20 -45.83
CA ARG A 173 29.89 49.86 -46.83
C ARG A 173 29.53 49.53 -48.29
N GLN A 174 28.84 48.41 -48.56
CA GLN A 174 28.34 48.06 -49.90
C GLN A 174 26.95 47.39 -49.82
N LEU A 175 25.90 48.07 -50.30
CA LEU A 175 24.49 47.63 -50.21
C LEU A 175 24.22 46.24 -50.83
N LYS A 176 24.99 45.88 -51.87
CA LYS A 176 24.90 44.56 -52.55
C LYS A 176 25.29 43.41 -51.63
N HIS A 177 26.15 43.66 -50.62
CA HIS A 177 26.59 42.64 -49.70
C HIS A 177 25.59 42.37 -48.58
N PHE A 178 24.89 43.39 -48.06
CA PHE A 178 23.88 43.17 -47.01
C PHE A 178 22.71 42.31 -47.51
N THR A 179 22.17 42.65 -48.68
CA THR A 179 21.08 41.88 -49.31
C THR A 179 21.54 40.48 -49.74
N ALA A 180 22.78 40.32 -50.20
CA ALA A 180 23.36 39.00 -50.46
C ALA A 180 23.52 38.17 -49.18
N HIS A 181 24.05 38.74 -48.10
CA HIS A 181 24.21 38.06 -46.81
C HIS A 181 22.88 37.63 -46.20
N ILE A 182 21.84 38.47 -46.26
CA ILE A 182 20.48 38.07 -45.83
C ILE A 182 19.96 36.91 -46.66
N LYS A 183 20.08 36.98 -48.00
CA LYS A 183 19.62 35.88 -48.88
C LYS A 183 20.34 34.57 -48.59
N THR A 184 21.65 34.61 -48.36
CA THR A 184 22.43 33.42 -47.98
C THR A 184 22.04 32.92 -46.59
N HIS A 185 21.80 33.82 -45.63
CA HIS A 185 21.40 33.48 -44.27
C HIS A 185 20.02 32.81 -44.23
N ILE A 186 18.99 33.41 -44.84
CA ILE A 186 17.62 32.87 -44.86
C ILE A 186 17.58 31.47 -45.48
N ASN A 187 18.37 31.23 -46.53
CA ASN A 187 18.41 29.94 -47.21
C ASN A 187 19.25 28.88 -46.48
N SER A 188 20.00 29.27 -45.44
CA SER A 188 20.80 28.34 -44.65
C SER A 188 19.93 27.41 -43.81
N GLU A 189 20.38 26.17 -43.63
CA GLU A 189 19.67 25.18 -42.80
C GLU A 189 19.67 25.59 -41.32
N ASN A 190 20.72 26.27 -40.87
CA ASN A 190 20.82 26.83 -39.53
C ASN A 190 19.73 27.86 -39.26
N HIS A 191 19.38 28.70 -40.23
CA HIS A 191 18.30 29.67 -40.07
C HIS A 191 16.94 28.98 -39.99
N LYS A 192 16.64 28.07 -40.91
CA LYS A 192 15.36 27.34 -40.93
C LYS A 192 15.13 26.58 -39.62
N THR A 193 16.15 25.87 -39.14
CA THR A 193 16.09 25.13 -37.87
C THR A 193 15.95 26.05 -36.67
N ALA A 194 16.68 27.18 -36.63
CA ALA A 194 16.56 28.16 -35.55
C ALA A 194 15.18 28.83 -35.50
N ILE A 195 14.58 29.14 -36.64
CA ILE A 195 13.22 29.69 -36.72
C ILE A 195 12.18 28.68 -36.21
N VAL A 196 12.30 27.40 -36.57
CA VAL A 196 11.41 26.33 -36.05
C VAL A 196 11.56 26.20 -34.54
N ARG A 197 12.79 26.22 -34.01
CA ARG A 197 13.06 26.19 -32.57
C ARG A 197 12.47 27.40 -31.84
N ALA A 198 12.68 28.60 -32.35
CA ALA A 198 12.14 29.83 -31.77
C ALA A 198 10.61 29.84 -31.77
N THR A 199 9.99 29.41 -32.87
CA THR A 199 8.52 29.32 -32.99
C THR A 199 7.95 28.29 -32.00
N ASN A 200 8.56 27.11 -31.89
CA ASN A 200 8.16 26.10 -30.92
C ASN A 200 8.34 26.58 -29.48
N PHE A 201 9.45 27.26 -29.18
CA PHE A 201 9.71 27.84 -27.86
C PHE A 201 8.63 28.84 -27.45
N VAL A 202 8.30 29.81 -28.30
CA VAL A 202 7.24 30.80 -28.05
C VAL A 202 5.91 30.09 -27.81
N ARG A 203 5.56 29.11 -28.64
CA ARG A 203 4.33 28.32 -28.49
C ARG A 203 4.27 27.57 -27.16
N THR A 204 5.37 26.92 -26.75
CA THR A 204 5.43 26.19 -25.48
C THR A 204 5.48 27.12 -24.27
N PHE A 205 6.06 28.31 -24.41
CA PHE A 205 6.13 29.31 -23.34
C PHE A 205 4.76 29.93 -23.07
N GLU A 206 3.99 30.24 -24.12
CA GLU A 206 2.62 30.77 -24.01
C GLU A 206 1.60 29.70 -23.61
N ASN A 207 1.84 28.44 -23.98
CA ASN A 207 1.02 27.31 -23.59
C ASN A 207 1.89 26.14 -23.10
N PRO A 208 2.27 26.13 -21.80
CA PRO A 208 3.10 25.09 -21.20
C PRO A 208 2.54 23.68 -21.38
N SER A 209 1.21 23.54 -21.48
CA SER A 209 0.56 22.23 -21.68
C SER A 209 0.82 21.59 -23.05
N SER A 210 1.31 22.38 -24.01
CA SER A 210 1.69 21.90 -25.35
C SER A 210 3.12 21.36 -25.43
N GLY A 211 3.91 21.52 -24.38
CA GLY A 211 5.24 20.94 -24.25
C GLY A 211 5.19 19.41 -24.28
N ILE A 212 6.13 18.80 -25.00
CA ILE A 212 6.23 17.32 -25.08
C ILE A 212 6.56 16.75 -23.70
N ASP A 213 7.42 17.43 -22.94
CA ASP A 213 7.75 17.14 -21.55
C ASP A 213 6.50 17.10 -20.66
N TYR A 214 5.68 18.16 -20.68
CA TYR A 214 4.45 18.22 -19.91
C TYR A 214 3.46 17.14 -20.32
N GLN A 215 3.29 16.88 -21.62
CA GLN A 215 2.41 15.82 -22.11
C GLN A 215 2.89 14.42 -21.70
N LEU A 216 4.20 14.16 -21.74
CA LEU A 216 4.76 12.90 -21.28
C LEU A 216 4.54 12.69 -19.78
N ASP A 217 4.76 13.71 -18.96
CA ASP A 217 4.53 13.61 -17.52
C ASP A 217 3.05 13.47 -17.19
N ARG A 218 2.16 14.18 -17.88
CA ARG A 218 0.71 14.01 -17.74
C ARG A 218 0.27 12.60 -18.11
N ASN A 219 0.71 12.09 -19.26
CA ASN A 219 0.40 10.73 -19.69
C ASN A 219 0.87 9.69 -18.68
N ARG A 220 2.04 9.90 -18.05
CA ARG A 220 2.54 9.04 -16.98
C ARG A 220 1.62 9.07 -15.75
N ILE A 221 1.19 10.25 -15.32
CA ILE A 221 0.26 10.40 -14.19
C ILE A 221 -1.07 9.70 -14.49
N ASP A 222 -1.63 9.90 -15.68
CA ASP A 222 -2.90 9.29 -16.10
C ASP A 222 -2.81 7.74 -16.10
N VAL A 223 -1.67 7.18 -16.54
CA VAL A 223 -1.42 5.74 -16.48
C VAL A 223 -1.34 5.25 -15.02
N ILE A 224 -0.65 5.98 -14.15
CA ILE A 224 -0.55 5.63 -12.71
C ILE A 224 -1.92 5.63 -12.06
N GLU A 225 -2.73 6.66 -12.28
CA GLU A 225 -4.07 6.76 -11.69
C GLU A 225 -5.01 5.67 -12.23
N LYS A 226 -4.94 5.37 -13.53
CA LYS A 226 -5.66 4.23 -14.12
C LYS A 226 -5.26 2.91 -13.44
N ASN A 227 -3.96 2.66 -13.28
CA ASN A 227 -3.45 1.46 -12.64
C ASN A 227 -3.89 1.33 -11.17
N LYS A 228 -3.86 2.43 -10.42
CA LYS A 228 -4.38 2.48 -9.05
C LYS A 228 -5.87 2.14 -9.00
N SER A 229 -6.68 2.68 -9.92
CA SER A 229 -8.12 2.37 -9.94
C SER A 229 -8.40 0.89 -10.20
N ILE A 230 -7.62 0.25 -11.07
CA ILE A 230 -7.74 -1.18 -11.37
C ILE A 230 -7.40 -2.00 -10.12
N LEU A 231 -6.24 -1.73 -9.50
CA LEU A 231 -5.81 -2.43 -8.29
C LEU A 231 -6.79 -2.24 -7.14
N LEU A 232 -7.32 -1.02 -6.96
CA LEU A 232 -8.31 -0.73 -5.92
C LEU A 232 -9.56 -1.61 -6.09
N SER A 233 -10.05 -1.79 -7.31
CA SER A 233 -11.20 -2.66 -7.57
C SER A 233 -10.90 -4.12 -7.26
N ILE A 234 -9.72 -4.61 -7.64
CA ILE A 234 -9.30 -5.99 -7.35
C ILE A 234 -9.13 -6.21 -5.84
N ILE A 235 -8.44 -5.31 -5.14
CA ILE A 235 -8.24 -5.35 -3.68
C ILE A 235 -9.59 -5.35 -2.96
N LYS A 236 -10.56 -4.54 -3.41
CA LYS A 236 -11.92 -4.52 -2.85
C LYS A 236 -12.62 -5.88 -2.96
N VAL A 237 -12.43 -6.60 -4.07
CA VAL A 237 -12.95 -7.98 -4.20
C VAL A 237 -12.29 -8.90 -3.18
N VAL A 238 -10.96 -8.88 -3.07
CA VAL A 238 -10.22 -9.71 -2.10
C VAL A 238 -10.68 -9.43 -0.66
N ILE A 239 -10.80 -8.16 -0.28
CA ILE A 239 -11.30 -7.75 1.04
C ILE A 239 -12.75 -8.21 1.25
N THR A 240 -13.60 -8.13 0.23
CA THR A 240 -15.00 -8.57 0.31
C THR A 240 -15.06 -10.07 0.57
N CYS A 241 -14.30 -10.86 -0.18
CA CYS A 241 -14.19 -12.30 0.04
C CYS A 241 -13.71 -12.62 1.45
N ALA A 242 -12.64 -11.97 1.92
CA ALA A 242 -12.11 -12.18 3.25
C ALA A 242 -13.14 -11.86 4.36
N ARG A 243 -13.85 -10.72 4.25
CA ARG A 243 -14.83 -10.30 5.26
C ARG A 243 -16.07 -11.19 5.32
N GLN A 244 -16.43 -11.82 4.21
CA GLN A 244 -17.59 -12.70 4.10
C GLN A 244 -17.25 -14.18 4.24
N ASN A 245 -15.97 -14.51 4.51
CA ASN A 245 -15.47 -15.88 4.53
C ASN A 245 -15.79 -16.66 3.23
N ILE A 246 -15.68 -15.97 2.10
CA ILE A 246 -15.86 -16.54 0.75
C ILE A 246 -14.48 -16.92 0.23
N ALA A 247 -14.30 -18.20 -0.14
CA ALA A 247 -13.07 -18.64 -0.77
C ALA A 247 -12.87 -17.89 -2.11
N LEU A 248 -11.67 -17.36 -2.37
CA LEU A 248 -11.37 -16.70 -3.65
C LEU A 248 -11.46 -17.66 -4.83
N ARG A 249 -10.99 -18.89 -4.63
CA ARG A 249 -10.96 -19.95 -5.64
C ARG A 249 -12.32 -20.66 -5.73
N GLY A 250 -12.71 -21.03 -6.95
CA GLY A 250 -13.85 -21.90 -7.22
C GLY A 250 -13.38 -23.34 -7.52
N HIS A 251 -14.27 -24.16 -8.08
CA HIS A 251 -13.96 -25.56 -8.42
C HIS A 251 -12.95 -25.72 -9.58
N ARG A 252 -12.60 -24.65 -10.30
CA ARG A 252 -11.63 -24.65 -11.42
C ARG A 252 -10.70 -23.43 -11.37
N SER A 253 -9.44 -23.62 -11.77
CA SER A 253 -8.50 -22.52 -12.03
C SER A 253 -8.73 -22.00 -13.45
N GLU A 254 -9.16 -20.75 -13.57
CA GLU A 254 -9.36 -20.09 -14.87
C GLU A 254 -8.09 -19.36 -15.29
N ASP A 255 -7.73 -19.51 -16.56
CA ASP A 255 -6.68 -18.72 -17.18
C ASP A 255 -7.23 -17.40 -17.74
N VAL A 256 -6.34 -16.51 -18.18
CA VAL A 256 -6.73 -15.18 -18.66
C VAL A 256 -7.63 -15.25 -19.92
N MET A 257 -7.49 -16.30 -20.73
CA MET A 257 -8.26 -16.45 -21.96
C MET A 257 -9.71 -16.85 -21.68
N SER A 258 -9.90 -17.82 -20.79
CA SER A 258 -11.24 -18.18 -20.31
C SER A 258 -11.95 -16.99 -19.66
N ILE A 259 -11.25 -16.15 -18.88
CA ILE A 259 -11.85 -14.93 -18.32
C ILE A 259 -12.38 -14.02 -19.43
N ARG A 260 -11.58 -13.76 -20.48
CA ARG A 260 -11.95 -12.86 -21.58
C ARG A 260 -13.13 -13.34 -22.40
N GLU A 261 -13.09 -14.61 -22.79
CA GLU A 261 -14.14 -15.22 -23.63
C GLU A 261 -15.50 -15.23 -22.93
N HIS A 262 -15.52 -15.17 -21.59
CA HIS A 262 -16.73 -15.25 -20.79
C HIS A 262 -17.07 -13.95 -20.05
N LEU A 263 -16.45 -12.81 -20.37
CA LEU A 263 -16.76 -11.53 -19.72
C LEU A 263 -18.23 -11.12 -19.93
N ASP A 264 -18.75 -11.32 -21.14
CA ASP A 264 -20.14 -10.97 -21.50
C ASP A 264 -21.11 -12.17 -21.45
N ALA A 265 -20.63 -13.36 -21.10
CA ALA A 265 -21.43 -14.57 -21.10
C ALA A 265 -22.32 -14.65 -19.85
N VAL A 266 -23.64 -14.50 -20.05
CA VAL A 266 -24.69 -14.57 -19.01
C VAL A 266 -24.77 -15.95 -18.35
N GLU A 267 -24.41 -17.02 -19.08
CA GLU A 267 -24.59 -18.42 -18.66
C GLU A 267 -23.27 -19.17 -18.40
N ALA A 268 -22.12 -18.51 -18.37
CA ALA A 268 -20.83 -19.20 -18.21
C ALA A 268 -20.76 -19.94 -16.86
N PRO A 269 -20.62 -21.28 -16.83
CA PRO A 269 -20.61 -22.01 -15.59
C PRO A 269 -19.30 -21.76 -14.83
N SER A 270 -19.45 -21.28 -13.59
CA SER A 270 -18.54 -21.57 -12.47
C SER A 270 -17.07 -21.15 -12.63
N GLY A 271 -16.84 -19.86 -12.84
CA GLY A 271 -15.56 -19.25 -12.51
C GLY A 271 -15.31 -19.16 -11.02
N SER A 272 -14.08 -18.85 -10.62
CA SER A 272 -13.75 -18.64 -9.21
C SER A 272 -14.60 -17.50 -8.63
N ASN A 273 -14.94 -17.54 -7.33
CA ASN A 273 -15.72 -16.47 -6.69
C ASN A 273 -15.08 -15.09 -6.91
N PHE A 274 -13.74 -15.04 -6.94
CA PHE A 274 -12.99 -13.85 -7.28
C PHE A 274 -13.33 -13.28 -8.67
N ILE A 275 -13.33 -14.12 -9.72
CA ILE A 275 -13.68 -13.69 -11.08
C ILE A 275 -15.15 -13.27 -11.17
N SER A 276 -16.06 -14.02 -10.55
CA SER A 276 -17.48 -13.70 -10.52
C SER A 276 -17.74 -12.31 -9.90
N LEU A 277 -17.02 -11.97 -8.82
CA LEU A 277 -17.13 -10.66 -8.18
C LEU A 277 -16.48 -9.55 -9.01
N LEU A 278 -15.42 -9.82 -9.78
CA LEU A 278 -14.87 -8.84 -10.73
C LEU A 278 -15.87 -8.55 -11.86
N LYS A 279 -16.54 -9.58 -12.40
CA LYS A 279 -17.62 -9.41 -13.38
C LYS A 279 -18.77 -8.58 -12.80
N GLN A 280 -19.19 -8.89 -11.58
CA GLN A 280 -20.23 -8.10 -10.90
C GLN A 280 -19.85 -6.61 -10.77
N ARG A 281 -18.58 -6.29 -10.50
CA ARG A 281 -18.10 -4.88 -10.49
C ARG A 281 -18.15 -4.23 -11.87
N ILE A 282 -17.80 -4.99 -12.90
CA ILE A 282 -17.88 -4.54 -14.30
C ILE A 282 -19.33 -4.23 -14.67
N ASP A 283 -20.26 -5.12 -14.34
CA ASP A 283 -21.69 -4.95 -14.60
C ASP A 283 -22.29 -3.78 -13.81
N ALA A 284 -21.71 -3.49 -12.64
CA ALA A 284 -22.03 -2.30 -11.84
C ALA A 284 -21.42 -0.99 -12.37
N GLY A 285 -20.70 -1.01 -13.51
CA GLY A 285 -20.19 0.18 -14.19
C GLY A 285 -18.69 0.43 -14.10
N ASP A 286 -17.88 -0.54 -13.66
CA ASP A 286 -16.42 -0.41 -13.62
C ASP A 286 -15.79 -0.61 -15.01
N HIS A 287 -15.94 0.40 -15.88
CA HIS A 287 -15.44 0.37 -17.26
C HIS A 287 -13.92 0.31 -17.35
N VAL A 288 -13.20 0.88 -16.36
CA VAL A 288 -11.73 0.84 -16.34
C VAL A 288 -11.24 -0.58 -16.10
N LEU A 289 -11.85 -1.29 -15.15
CA LEU A 289 -11.58 -2.70 -14.92
C LEU A 289 -11.95 -3.57 -16.14
N ARG A 290 -13.08 -3.29 -16.79
CA ARG A 290 -13.49 -3.98 -18.03
C ARG A 290 -12.41 -3.87 -19.10
N SER A 291 -12.03 -2.64 -19.46
CA SER A 291 -10.99 -2.42 -20.50
C SER A 291 -9.66 -3.07 -20.12
N HIS A 292 -9.29 -3.07 -18.84
CA HIS A 292 -8.08 -3.75 -18.37
C HIS A 292 -8.11 -5.27 -18.58
N LEU A 293 -9.22 -5.93 -18.23
CA LEU A 293 -9.33 -7.38 -18.37
C LEU A 293 -9.43 -7.81 -19.85
N GLU A 294 -10.13 -7.04 -20.68
CA GLU A 294 -10.28 -7.29 -22.12
C GLU A 294 -8.99 -7.03 -22.91
N GLN A 295 -8.38 -5.84 -22.72
CA GLN A 295 -7.34 -5.32 -23.59
C GLN A 295 -5.94 -5.37 -22.98
N GLY A 296 -5.84 -5.60 -21.67
CA GLY A 296 -4.55 -5.62 -20.96
C GLY A 296 -3.59 -6.70 -21.47
N ASN A 297 -2.32 -6.62 -21.09
CA ASN A 297 -1.41 -7.72 -21.39
C ASN A 297 -1.76 -8.94 -20.52
N ARG A 298 -1.63 -10.16 -21.07
CA ARG A 298 -1.93 -11.40 -20.33
C ARG A 298 -1.17 -11.51 -19.00
N ASN A 299 0.01 -10.93 -18.92
CA ASN A 299 0.87 -10.97 -17.74
C ASN A 299 0.54 -9.89 -16.69
N SER A 300 -0.41 -9.00 -16.95
CA SER A 300 -0.73 -7.85 -16.10
C SER A 300 -2.21 -7.77 -15.73
N THR A 301 -2.97 -8.87 -15.85
CA THR A 301 -4.40 -8.86 -15.49
C THR A 301 -4.62 -8.85 -13.98
N TYR A 302 -3.60 -9.21 -13.19
CA TYR A 302 -3.64 -9.32 -11.73
C TYR A 302 -4.68 -10.33 -11.20
N THR A 303 -5.06 -11.27 -12.05
CA THR A 303 -6.06 -12.30 -11.72
C THR A 303 -5.46 -13.62 -11.28
N SER A 304 -4.14 -13.80 -11.40
CA SER A 304 -3.47 -15.06 -11.05
C SER A 304 -3.49 -15.34 -9.56
N SER A 305 -3.42 -16.62 -9.18
CA SER A 305 -3.34 -17.04 -7.78
C SER A 305 -2.14 -16.45 -7.05
N SER A 306 -0.99 -16.32 -7.73
CA SER A 306 0.20 -15.67 -7.17
C SER A 306 -0.07 -14.21 -6.82
N THR A 307 -0.74 -13.46 -7.71
CA THR A 307 -1.08 -12.05 -7.45
C THR A 307 -2.11 -11.95 -6.33
N GLN A 308 -3.10 -12.84 -6.30
CA GLN A 308 -4.09 -12.89 -5.22
C GLN A 308 -3.41 -13.11 -3.86
N ASN A 309 -2.45 -14.03 -3.78
CA ASN A 309 -1.68 -14.29 -2.56
C ASN A 309 -0.82 -13.08 -2.17
N GLU A 310 -0.14 -12.44 -3.12
CA GLU A 310 0.63 -11.21 -2.87
C GLU A 310 -0.27 -10.09 -2.31
N ILE A 311 -1.47 -9.91 -2.87
CA ILE A 311 -2.45 -8.95 -2.34
C ILE A 311 -2.90 -9.33 -0.92
N ILE A 312 -3.14 -10.61 -0.65
CA ILE A 312 -3.50 -11.09 0.70
C ILE A 312 -2.37 -10.80 1.69
N GLU A 313 -1.13 -11.08 1.31
CA GLU A 313 0.06 -10.82 2.13
C GLU A 313 0.22 -9.33 2.44
N LEU A 314 0.09 -8.46 1.43
CA LEU A 314 0.14 -7.00 1.63
C LEU A 314 -0.99 -6.49 2.54
N ILE A 315 -2.21 -7.03 2.40
CA ILE A 315 -3.32 -6.71 3.30
C ILE A 315 -3.01 -7.18 4.72
N HIS A 316 -2.48 -8.40 4.89
CA HIS A 316 -2.08 -8.95 6.17
C HIS A 316 -1.01 -8.06 6.84
N GLU A 317 0.05 -7.70 6.13
CA GLU A 317 1.13 -6.86 6.63
C GLU A 317 0.61 -5.48 7.05
N HIS A 318 -0.27 -4.87 6.25
CA HIS A 318 -0.87 -3.58 6.59
C HIS A 318 -1.72 -3.65 7.86
N ILE A 319 -2.56 -4.68 7.99
CA ILE A 319 -3.39 -4.90 9.19
C ILE A 319 -2.50 -5.15 10.40
N LEU A 320 -1.49 -6.02 10.27
CA LEU A 320 -0.56 -6.35 11.34
C LEU A 320 0.23 -5.12 11.80
N SER A 321 0.74 -4.31 10.87
CA SER A 321 1.41 -3.04 11.18
C SER A 321 0.47 -2.06 11.90
N SER A 322 -0.81 -1.99 11.49
CA SER A 322 -1.81 -1.17 12.17
C SER A 322 -2.17 -1.68 13.57
N LEU A 323 -2.14 -2.98 13.80
CA LEU A 323 -2.33 -3.58 15.13
C LEU A 323 -1.13 -3.29 16.03
N LEU A 324 0.09 -3.53 15.53
CA LEU A 324 1.32 -3.35 16.29
C LEU A 324 1.62 -1.89 16.59
N SER A 325 1.34 -0.96 15.68
CA SER A 325 1.50 0.48 15.95
C SER A 325 0.61 1.01 17.07
N ARG A 326 -0.50 0.33 17.38
CA ARG A 326 -1.33 0.63 18.56
C ARG A 326 -0.70 0.17 19.87
N VAL A 327 0.11 -0.89 19.81
CA VAL A 327 0.92 -1.34 20.93
C VAL A 327 2.16 -0.47 20.98
N GLY A 328 2.07 0.65 21.71
CA GLY A 328 3.19 1.56 21.88
C GLY A 328 4.42 0.85 22.51
N PRO A 329 5.63 1.40 22.35
CA PRO A 329 6.89 0.74 22.74
C PRO A 329 6.99 0.46 24.26
N THR A 330 6.25 1.18 25.09
CA THR A 330 6.21 1.03 26.56
C THR A 330 4.93 0.34 27.05
N THR A 331 4.10 -0.16 26.14
CA THR A 331 2.82 -0.77 26.50
C THR A 331 3.06 -2.13 27.13
N LEU A 332 2.59 -2.30 28.36
CA LEU A 332 2.56 -3.60 29.01
C LEU A 332 1.46 -4.46 28.38
N TYR A 333 1.78 -5.72 28.12
CA TYR A 333 0.87 -6.64 27.44
C TYR A 333 0.94 -8.05 28.05
N SER A 334 -0.08 -8.84 27.74
CA SER A 334 -0.10 -10.28 27.99
C SER A 334 -0.32 -11.02 26.68
N ILE A 335 0.24 -12.22 26.57
CA ILE A 335 0.02 -13.10 25.42
C ILE A 335 -1.04 -14.15 25.76
N ILE A 336 -1.87 -14.46 24.78
CA ILE A 336 -2.84 -15.55 24.84
C ILE A 336 -2.56 -16.42 23.62
N VAL A 337 -2.16 -17.66 23.84
CA VAL A 337 -1.79 -18.58 22.77
C VAL A 337 -2.54 -19.88 22.95
N ASP A 338 -3.20 -20.35 21.88
CA ASP A 338 -3.99 -21.58 21.93
C ASP A 338 -3.71 -22.45 20.71
N GLY A 339 -3.67 -23.77 20.93
CA GLY A 339 -3.42 -24.78 19.91
C GLY A 339 -4.67 -25.08 19.10
N THR A 340 -4.51 -25.13 17.79
CA THR A 340 -5.57 -25.52 16.86
C THR A 340 -4.99 -26.30 15.70
N THR A 341 -5.83 -27.10 15.03
CA THR A 341 -5.44 -27.85 13.86
C THR A 341 -6.24 -27.33 12.67
N ASP A 342 -5.55 -27.02 11.56
CA ASP A 342 -6.22 -26.55 10.35
C ASP A 342 -6.95 -27.67 9.59
N SER A 343 -7.65 -27.32 8.51
CA SER A 343 -8.38 -28.29 7.68
C SER A 343 -7.49 -29.33 6.98
N SER A 344 -6.17 -29.09 6.95
CA SER A 344 -5.16 -29.98 6.39
C SER A 344 -4.45 -30.81 7.47
N ASN A 345 -4.98 -30.79 8.70
CA ASN A 345 -4.47 -31.49 9.87
C ASN A 345 -3.07 -31.01 10.30
N ILE A 346 -2.77 -29.73 10.06
CA ILE A 346 -1.51 -29.08 10.45
C ILE A 346 -1.74 -28.33 11.77
N ASP A 347 -0.87 -28.58 12.74
CA ASP A 347 -0.89 -27.90 14.03
C ASP A 347 -0.42 -26.45 13.91
N GLN A 348 -1.22 -25.54 14.46
CA GLN A 348 -0.98 -24.11 14.47
C GLN A 348 -1.32 -23.54 15.84
N LEU A 349 -0.61 -22.48 16.23
CA LEU A 349 -0.90 -21.70 17.42
C LEU A 349 -1.56 -20.40 17.02
N SER A 350 -2.75 -20.14 17.55
CA SER A 350 -3.36 -18.81 17.49
C SER A 350 -2.61 -17.87 18.42
N PHE A 351 -2.19 -16.71 17.92
CA PHE A 351 -1.42 -15.73 18.71
C PHE A 351 -2.22 -14.45 18.91
N LEU A 352 -2.59 -14.18 20.15
CA LEU A 352 -3.30 -12.97 20.54
C LEU A 352 -2.49 -12.18 21.56
N ILE A 353 -2.67 -10.87 21.54
CA ILE A 353 -2.15 -9.97 22.56
C ILE A 353 -3.30 -9.29 23.28
N ARG A 354 -3.13 -9.10 24.58
CA ARG A 354 -4.05 -8.36 25.45
C ARG A 354 -3.31 -7.20 26.08
N TYR A 355 -3.81 -5.98 25.92
CA TYR A 355 -3.16 -4.77 26.44
C TYR A 355 -4.20 -3.68 26.74
N VAL A 356 -3.77 -2.65 27.46
CA VAL A 356 -4.57 -1.41 27.61
C VAL A 356 -4.15 -0.46 26.51
N ASP A 357 -5.09 -0.10 25.64
CA ASP A 357 -4.86 0.86 24.57
C ASP A 357 -4.44 2.21 25.15
N PRO A 358 -3.24 2.73 24.82
CA PRO A 358 -2.75 4.00 25.34
C PRO A 358 -3.64 5.18 25.01
N HIS A 359 -4.41 5.11 23.91
CA HIS A 359 -5.25 6.21 23.46
C HIS A 359 -6.68 6.12 24.00
N SER A 360 -7.30 4.94 23.94
CA SER A 360 -8.69 4.77 24.40
C SER A 360 -8.83 4.39 25.87
N HIS A 361 -7.73 4.04 26.55
CA HIS A 361 -7.69 3.53 27.93
C HIS A 361 -8.59 2.30 28.16
N LYS A 362 -8.89 1.54 27.11
CA LYS A 362 -9.70 0.32 27.17
C LYS A 362 -8.83 -0.92 27.01
N ILE A 363 -9.23 -1.99 27.68
CA ILE A 363 -8.65 -3.31 27.45
C ILE A 363 -8.99 -3.73 26.02
N ARG A 364 -7.97 -4.13 25.27
CA ARG A 364 -8.07 -4.66 23.93
C ARG A 364 -7.45 -6.04 23.85
N GLU A 365 -8.04 -6.86 22.99
CA GLU A 365 -7.49 -8.14 22.57
C GLU A 365 -7.41 -8.10 21.05
N ASP A 366 -6.20 -8.21 20.52
CA ASP A 366 -5.94 -8.13 19.09
C ASP A 366 -5.27 -9.46 18.66
N PHE A 367 -5.85 -10.11 17.65
CA PHE A 367 -5.30 -11.32 17.02
C PHE A 367 -4.18 -10.93 16.05
N LEU A 368 -2.99 -11.50 16.24
CA LEU A 368 -1.80 -11.18 15.42
C LEU A 368 -1.57 -12.19 14.30
N GLY A 369 -2.11 -13.41 14.43
CA GLY A 369 -2.02 -14.42 13.38
C GLY A 369 -1.89 -15.83 13.92
N PHE A 370 -1.74 -16.77 12.98
CA PHE A 370 -1.39 -18.16 13.28
C PHE A 370 0.11 -18.38 13.15
N VAL A 371 0.66 -19.23 14.00
CA VAL A 371 2.05 -19.65 13.99
C VAL A 371 2.08 -21.15 13.72
N HIS A 372 2.68 -21.56 12.62
CA HIS A 372 2.82 -22.98 12.32
C HIS A 372 3.77 -23.63 13.31
N THR A 373 3.36 -24.78 13.85
CA THR A 373 4.18 -25.57 14.77
C THR A 373 4.44 -26.94 14.16
N THR A 374 5.70 -27.36 14.14
CA THR A 374 6.11 -28.69 13.68
C THR A 374 6.28 -29.69 14.83
N SER A 375 6.22 -29.22 16.07
CA SER A 375 6.38 -30.01 17.29
C SER A 375 5.43 -29.50 18.38
N SER A 376 4.93 -30.43 19.19
CA SER A 376 4.05 -30.17 20.33
C SER A 376 4.80 -30.09 21.68
N THR A 377 6.14 -30.06 21.66
CA THR A 377 6.94 -29.91 22.89
C THR A 377 6.87 -28.48 23.42
N GLY A 378 6.93 -28.33 24.75
CA GLY A 378 6.89 -27.01 25.39
C GLY A 378 8.02 -26.08 24.96
N GLU A 379 9.20 -26.64 24.70
CA GLU A 379 10.35 -25.93 24.16
C GLU A 379 10.11 -25.37 22.76
N ALA A 380 9.65 -26.21 21.82
CA ALA A 380 9.37 -25.76 20.46
C ALA A 380 8.28 -24.68 20.44
N ILE A 381 7.23 -24.84 21.25
CA ILE A 381 6.16 -23.85 21.36
C ILE A 381 6.70 -22.52 21.92
N ALA A 382 7.52 -22.56 22.98
CA ALA A 382 8.14 -21.36 23.53
C ALA A 382 9.07 -20.66 22.52
N GLU A 383 9.89 -21.41 21.78
CA GLU A 383 10.75 -20.85 20.72
C GLU A 383 9.93 -20.14 19.64
N HIS A 384 8.83 -20.75 19.18
CA HIS A 384 7.92 -20.15 18.22
C HIS A 384 7.29 -18.85 18.75
N ILE A 385 6.86 -18.83 20.01
CA ILE A 385 6.31 -17.63 20.67
C ILE A 385 7.37 -16.53 20.75
N LEU A 386 8.58 -16.83 21.21
CA LEU A 386 9.67 -15.86 21.33
C LEU A 386 10.09 -15.30 19.96
N SER A 387 10.14 -16.16 18.93
CA SER A 387 10.39 -15.75 17.55
C SER A 387 9.30 -14.80 17.05
N CYS A 388 8.04 -15.07 17.36
CA CYS A 388 6.93 -14.17 17.02
C CYS A 388 7.02 -12.83 17.73
N LEU A 389 7.28 -12.81 19.04
CA LEU A 389 7.48 -11.57 19.79
C LEU A 389 8.61 -10.72 19.20
N LYS A 390 9.73 -11.36 18.83
CA LYS A 390 10.84 -10.69 18.14
C LYS A 390 10.44 -10.16 16.77
N ARG A 391 9.74 -10.95 15.95
CA ARG A 391 9.24 -10.53 14.63
C ARG A 391 8.29 -9.34 14.72
N PHE A 392 7.44 -9.32 15.74
CA PHE A 392 6.50 -8.24 16.02
C PHE A 392 7.13 -7.05 16.74
N GLN A 393 8.43 -7.10 17.06
CA GLN A 393 9.17 -6.07 17.77
C GLN A 393 8.54 -5.71 19.13
N LEU A 394 7.91 -6.70 19.78
CA LEU A 394 7.34 -6.56 21.11
C LEU A 394 8.42 -6.85 22.15
N SER A 395 8.60 -5.92 23.10
CA SER A 395 9.61 -6.08 24.15
C SER A 395 9.22 -7.18 25.13
N LEU A 396 10.10 -8.16 25.31
CA LEU A 396 9.92 -9.24 26.28
C LEU A 396 9.76 -8.71 27.72
N THR A 397 10.41 -7.60 28.06
CA THR A 397 10.31 -6.95 29.38
C THR A 397 8.92 -6.38 29.67
N ASN A 398 8.13 -6.13 28.62
CA ASN A 398 6.78 -5.56 28.77
C ASN A 398 5.71 -6.65 28.79
N CYS A 399 6.10 -7.92 28.61
CA CYS A 399 5.20 -9.05 28.74
C CYS A 399 4.98 -9.36 30.23
N ILE A 400 3.79 -9.05 30.72
CA ILE A 400 3.41 -9.20 32.15
C ILE A 400 2.41 -10.34 32.38
N GLY A 401 2.04 -11.08 31.32
CA GLY A 401 1.16 -12.23 31.47
C GLY A 401 1.22 -13.17 30.28
N GLN A 402 0.95 -14.44 30.54
CA GLN A 402 0.91 -15.48 29.52
C GLN A 402 -0.25 -16.44 29.82
N THR A 403 -1.02 -16.79 28.81
CA THR A 403 -2.21 -17.66 28.96
C THR A 403 -2.22 -18.75 27.91
N TYR A 404 -2.30 -20.01 28.38
CA TYR A 404 -2.34 -21.23 27.55
C TYR A 404 -3.33 -22.25 28.11
N ASP A 405 -3.56 -23.35 27.39
CA ASP A 405 -4.27 -24.50 27.93
C ASP A 405 -3.49 -25.23 29.05
N GLY A 406 -4.11 -26.27 29.60
CA GLY A 406 -3.55 -27.06 30.70
C GLY A 406 -2.62 -28.17 30.24
N ALA A 407 -2.36 -28.32 28.94
CA ALA A 407 -1.55 -29.43 28.44
C ALA A 407 -0.15 -29.43 29.07
N PRO A 408 0.44 -30.58 29.40
CA PRO A 408 1.75 -30.63 30.07
C PRO A 408 2.86 -29.88 29.32
N CYS A 409 2.81 -29.87 27.98
CA CYS A 409 3.74 -29.10 27.16
C CYS A 409 3.57 -27.58 27.32
N MET A 410 2.39 -27.10 27.69
CA MET A 410 2.10 -25.68 27.89
C MET A 410 2.28 -25.25 29.35
N SER A 411 1.61 -25.96 30.27
CA SER A 411 1.46 -25.59 31.69
C SER A 411 2.60 -26.07 32.59
N GLY A 412 3.43 -27.02 32.12
CA GLY A 412 4.48 -27.66 32.91
C GLY A 412 5.42 -26.66 33.59
N ILE A 413 5.65 -26.85 34.90
CA ILE A 413 6.41 -25.92 35.75
C ILE A 413 7.93 -25.93 35.54
N PHE A 414 8.47 -27.00 34.96
CA PHE A 414 9.91 -27.14 34.71
C PHE A 414 10.28 -26.94 33.24
N ASN A 415 9.60 -27.66 32.35
CA ASN A 415 9.89 -27.72 30.90
C ASN A 415 8.67 -27.41 30.02
N GLY A 416 7.57 -26.93 30.62
CA GLY A 416 6.44 -26.44 29.84
C GLY A 416 6.76 -25.09 29.21
N CYS A 417 6.00 -24.72 28.19
CA CYS A 417 6.10 -23.44 27.52
C CYS A 417 6.08 -22.29 28.52
N GLN A 418 5.20 -22.34 29.53
CA GLN A 418 5.08 -21.28 30.52
C GLN A 418 6.35 -21.07 31.34
N ALA A 419 7.01 -22.17 31.75
CA ALA A 419 8.24 -22.11 32.52
C ALA A 419 9.39 -21.52 31.68
N ILE A 420 9.44 -21.85 30.39
CA ILE A 420 10.47 -21.34 29.48
C ILE A 420 10.23 -19.86 29.20
N ILE A 421 9.00 -19.46 28.87
CA ILE A 421 8.66 -18.04 28.65
C ILE A 421 8.93 -17.21 29.91
N LYS A 422 8.66 -17.73 31.10
CA LYS A 422 8.95 -17.04 32.37
C LYS A 422 10.45 -16.81 32.61
N ARG A 423 11.34 -17.61 32.00
CA ARG A 423 12.81 -17.34 32.03
C ARG A 423 13.20 -16.11 31.22
N PHE A 424 12.50 -15.84 30.11
CA PHE A 424 12.77 -14.70 29.23
C PHE A 424 11.93 -13.45 29.56
N CYS A 425 10.74 -13.66 30.11
CA CYS A 425 9.80 -12.64 30.55
C CYS A 425 9.47 -12.91 32.04
N PRO A 426 10.34 -12.47 32.99
CA PRO A 426 10.18 -12.80 34.41
C PRO A 426 8.84 -12.37 35.01
N ASP A 427 8.31 -11.24 34.53
CA ASP A 427 7.03 -10.67 34.99
C ASP A 427 5.81 -11.31 34.30
N ALA A 428 6.00 -12.20 33.32
CA ALA A 428 4.92 -12.86 32.60
C ALA A 428 4.29 -13.98 33.44
N GLU A 429 3.30 -13.64 34.26
CA GLU A 429 2.60 -14.62 35.07
C GLU A 429 1.71 -15.54 34.23
N TYR A 430 1.79 -16.85 34.52
CA TYR A 430 1.00 -17.86 33.85
C TYR A 430 -0.42 -17.91 34.40
N MET A 431 -1.38 -17.85 33.47
CA MET A 431 -2.78 -18.13 33.75
C MET A 431 -3.27 -19.29 32.89
N HIS A 432 -3.90 -20.26 33.53
CA HIS A 432 -4.54 -21.36 32.83
C HIS A 432 -5.83 -20.85 32.16
N CYS A 433 -6.01 -21.15 30.87
CA CYS A 433 -7.19 -20.82 30.09
C CYS A 433 -8.49 -21.17 30.83
N THR A 434 -9.27 -20.14 31.17
CA THR A 434 -10.51 -20.30 31.93
C THR A 434 -11.55 -21.11 31.16
N SER A 435 -11.61 -20.97 29.83
CA SER A 435 -12.51 -21.77 28.99
C SER A 435 -12.16 -23.25 29.05
N HIS A 436 -10.87 -23.58 29.05
CA HIS A 436 -10.40 -24.95 29.19
C HIS A 436 -10.69 -25.51 30.59
N LEU A 437 -10.43 -24.73 31.64
CA LEU A 437 -10.77 -25.10 33.02
C LEU A 437 -12.27 -25.38 33.20
N LEU A 438 -13.13 -24.54 32.64
CA LEU A 438 -14.58 -24.77 32.66
C LEU A 438 -14.94 -26.06 31.94
N ASN A 439 -14.37 -26.30 30.75
CA ASN A 439 -14.60 -27.53 30.00
C ASN A 439 -14.15 -28.77 30.78
N LEU A 440 -12.99 -28.74 31.44
CA LEU A 440 -12.52 -29.83 32.30
C LEU A 440 -13.49 -30.08 33.46
N ALA A 441 -13.98 -29.04 34.13
CA ALA A 441 -14.95 -29.17 35.22
C ALA A 441 -16.28 -29.79 34.74
N LEU A 442 -16.73 -29.43 33.52
CA LEU A 442 -17.93 -30.01 32.90
C LEU A 442 -17.73 -31.48 32.51
N ILE A 443 -16.57 -31.83 31.97
CA ILE A 443 -16.21 -33.21 31.63
C ILE A 443 -16.17 -34.08 32.89
N ASP A 444 -15.52 -33.59 33.95
CA ASP A 444 -15.45 -34.28 35.24
C ASP A 444 -16.86 -34.49 35.83
N SER A 445 -17.68 -33.44 35.87
CA SER A 445 -19.08 -33.53 36.30
C SER A 445 -19.89 -34.52 35.46
N SER A 446 -19.61 -34.61 34.16
CA SER A 446 -20.28 -35.54 33.23
C SER A 446 -19.86 -36.99 33.41
N SER A 447 -18.81 -37.26 34.19
CA SER A 447 -18.37 -38.62 34.53
C SER A 447 -19.31 -39.33 35.52
N SER A 448 -20.24 -38.60 36.13
CA SER A 448 -21.35 -39.18 36.90
C SER A 448 -22.08 -40.26 36.10
N HIS A 449 -22.31 -41.43 36.71
CA HIS A 449 -22.90 -42.58 36.04
C HIS A 449 -24.23 -42.25 35.35
N PHE A 450 -25.09 -41.48 36.02
CA PHE A 450 -26.39 -41.07 35.48
C PHE A 450 -26.24 -40.20 34.23
N ILE A 451 -25.36 -39.20 34.28
CA ILE A 451 -25.12 -38.26 33.16
C ILE A 451 -24.45 -38.98 31.98
N ARG A 452 -23.46 -39.82 32.27
CA ARG A 452 -22.77 -40.63 31.26
C ARG A 452 -23.72 -41.59 30.54
N ASN A 453 -24.59 -42.28 31.27
CA ASN A 453 -25.57 -43.20 30.69
C ASN A 453 -26.60 -42.44 29.85
N MET A 454 -27.09 -41.29 30.34
CA MET A 454 -27.98 -40.42 29.57
C MET A 454 -27.34 -40.01 28.24
N PHE A 455 -26.11 -39.51 28.26
CA PHE A 455 -25.39 -39.16 27.02
C PHE A 455 -25.16 -40.39 26.12
N GLY A 456 -24.88 -41.56 26.70
CA GLY A 456 -24.75 -42.81 25.97
C GLY A 456 -26.03 -43.17 25.21
N ILE A 457 -27.18 -43.15 25.88
CA ILE A 457 -28.49 -43.41 25.27
C ILE A 457 -28.78 -42.39 24.17
N ILE A 458 -28.57 -41.10 24.43
CA ILE A 458 -28.77 -40.04 23.43
C ILE A 458 -27.91 -40.30 22.18
N LYS A 459 -26.62 -40.64 22.36
CA LYS A 459 -25.73 -40.98 21.25
C LYS A 459 -26.20 -42.21 20.48
N SER A 460 -26.63 -43.27 21.16
CA SER A 460 -27.15 -44.49 20.53
C SER A 460 -28.42 -44.23 19.72
N VAL A 461 -29.34 -43.41 20.24
CA VAL A 461 -30.56 -43.02 19.51
C VAL A 461 -30.20 -42.19 18.27
N ILE A 462 -29.30 -41.22 18.40
CA ILE A 462 -28.84 -40.41 17.25
C ILE A 462 -28.19 -41.30 16.19
N ALA A 463 -27.29 -42.19 16.58
CA ALA A 463 -26.63 -43.13 15.67
C ALA A 463 -27.65 -44.03 14.96
N PHE A 464 -28.61 -44.59 15.69
CA PHE A 464 -29.68 -45.41 15.13
C PHE A 464 -30.40 -44.68 13.99
N PHE A 465 -30.79 -43.42 14.16
CA PHE A 465 -31.47 -42.69 13.09
C PHE A 465 -30.53 -42.26 11.95
N ASN A 466 -29.33 -41.77 12.26
CA ASN A 466 -28.38 -41.28 11.25
C ASN A 466 -27.81 -42.39 10.36
N ASP A 467 -27.64 -43.60 10.88
CA ASP A 467 -27.07 -44.73 10.13
C ASP A 467 -28.01 -45.28 9.04
N SER A 468 -29.25 -44.77 8.94
CA SER A 468 -30.18 -45.17 7.88
C SER A 468 -31.01 -44.01 7.36
N PRO A 469 -30.88 -43.67 6.05
CA PRO A 469 -31.75 -42.69 5.41
C PRO A 469 -33.23 -43.03 5.55
N LYS A 470 -33.60 -44.32 5.57
CA LYS A 470 -34.99 -44.76 5.77
C LYS A 470 -35.49 -44.43 7.18
N ARG A 471 -34.68 -44.68 8.22
CA ARG A 471 -35.05 -44.36 9.62
C ARG A 471 -35.08 -42.86 9.85
N SER A 472 -34.13 -42.12 9.29
CA SER A 472 -34.14 -40.65 9.32
C SER A 472 -35.39 -40.06 8.65
N ASN A 473 -35.79 -40.59 7.49
CA ASN A 473 -37.00 -40.15 6.79
C ASN A 473 -38.28 -40.54 7.54
N ALA A 474 -38.32 -41.74 8.15
CA ALA A 474 -39.46 -42.17 8.98
C ALA A 474 -39.61 -41.29 10.23
N LEU A 475 -38.50 -40.96 10.89
CA LEU A 475 -38.49 -40.03 12.02
C LEU A 475 -38.99 -38.65 11.59
N LYS A 476 -38.52 -38.14 10.44
CA LYS A 476 -38.97 -36.87 9.89
C LYS A 476 -40.47 -36.88 9.58
N TYR A 477 -40.96 -37.94 8.95
CA TYR A 477 -42.38 -38.11 8.64
C TYR A 477 -43.24 -38.13 9.90
N GLU A 478 -42.84 -38.88 10.94
CA GLU A 478 -43.60 -38.91 12.21
C GLU A 478 -43.54 -37.57 12.96
N ILE A 479 -42.42 -36.84 12.90
CA ILE A 479 -42.32 -35.48 13.48
C ILE A 479 -43.22 -34.49 12.73
N GLU A 480 -43.35 -34.61 11.41
CA GLU A 480 -44.16 -33.73 10.56
C GLU A 480 -45.65 -34.15 10.52
N ARG A 481 -46.04 -35.19 11.26
CA ARG A 481 -47.39 -35.73 11.24
C ARG A 481 -48.35 -34.85 12.06
N PRO A 482 -49.47 -34.37 11.48
CA PRO A 482 -50.36 -33.40 12.13
C PRO A 482 -51.10 -33.93 13.37
N ASP A 483 -51.28 -35.25 13.49
CA ASP A 483 -51.97 -35.90 14.63
C ASP A 483 -51.00 -36.44 15.70
N ASN A 484 -49.73 -36.02 15.70
CA ASN A 484 -48.73 -36.56 16.62
C ASN A 484 -48.71 -35.82 17.98
N ASP A 485 -49.58 -36.27 18.89
CA ASP A 485 -49.67 -35.74 20.26
C ASP A 485 -48.41 -36.00 21.11
N TYR A 486 -47.49 -36.89 20.70
CA TYR A 486 -46.24 -37.13 21.45
C TYR A 486 -45.36 -35.89 21.50
N LEU A 487 -45.39 -35.04 20.46
CA LEU A 487 -44.64 -33.78 20.46
C LEU A 487 -45.16 -32.81 21.50
N ILE A 488 -46.48 -32.76 21.70
CA ILE A 488 -47.12 -31.96 22.74
C ILE A 488 -46.74 -32.49 24.12
N ILE A 489 -46.79 -33.82 24.31
CA ILE A 489 -46.43 -34.46 25.58
C ILE A 489 -44.96 -34.20 25.93
N ILE A 490 -44.03 -34.36 24.98
CA ILE A 490 -42.61 -34.12 25.24
C ILE A 490 -42.33 -32.62 25.43
N PHE A 491 -43.04 -31.74 24.72
CA PHE A 491 -42.94 -30.30 24.91
C PHE A 491 -43.38 -29.88 26.32
N GLU A 492 -44.50 -30.41 26.81
CA GLU A 492 -44.97 -30.16 28.18
C GLU A 492 -44.02 -30.73 29.23
N GLN A 493 -43.48 -31.94 29.03
CA GLN A 493 -42.45 -32.49 29.91
C GLN A 493 -41.18 -31.64 29.92
N ALA A 494 -40.75 -31.15 28.76
CA ALA A 494 -39.58 -30.28 28.64
C ALA A 494 -39.80 -28.92 29.31
N LYS A 495 -41.02 -28.36 29.26
CA LYS A 495 -41.42 -27.16 30.00
C LYS A 495 -41.35 -27.36 31.51
N GLU A 496 -41.85 -28.47 32.03
CA GLU A 496 -41.80 -28.76 33.47
C GLU A 496 -40.34 -28.92 33.95
N ILE A 497 -39.49 -29.62 33.18
CA ILE A 497 -38.05 -29.71 33.47
C ILE A 497 -37.39 -28.32 33.40
N ALA A 498 -37.74 -27.51 32.40
CA ALA A 498 -37.21 -26.14 32.27
C ALA A 498 -37.55 -25.30 33.51
N LYS A 499 -38.78 -25.41 34.00
CA LYS A 499 -39.27 -24.72 35.19
C LYS A 499 -38.54 -25.17 36.46
N GLU A 500 -38.29 -26.46 36.63
CA GLU A 500 -37.46 -27.00 37.73
C GLU A 500 -36.02 -26.47 37.68
N LEU A 501 -35.48 -26.27 36.47
CA LEU A 501 -34.15 -25.68 36.23
C LEU A 501 -34.19 -24.14 36.17
N PHE A 502 -35.34 -23.53 36.47
CA PHE A 502 -35.63 -22.10 36.40
C PHE A 502 -35.44 -21.46 35.00
N VAL A 503 -35.30 -22.24 33.94
CA VAL A 503 -35.16 -21.78 32.54
C VAL A 503 -36.53 -21.37 31.98
N GLN A 504 -36.61 -20.20 31.37
CA GLN A 504 -37.83 -19.74 30.68
C GLN A 504 -37.75 -20.07 29.18
N PRO A 505 -38.72 -20.77 28.59
CA PRO A 505 -38.75 -21.04 27.16
C PRO A 505 -39.02 -19.75 26.36
N SER A 506 -38.28 -19.53 25.28
CA SER A 506 -38.43 -18.34 24.43
C SER A 506 -38.07 -18.65 22.98
N ALA A 507 -38.83 -18.13 22.00
CA ALA A 507 -38.58 -18.37 20.57
C ALA A 507 -37.11 -18.10 20.14
N PRO A 508 -36.52 -18.88 19.21
CA PRO A 508 -35.10 -18.78 18.87
C PRO A 508 -34.80 -17.43 18.23
N ARG A 509 -33.66 -16.85 18.60
CA ARG A 509 -33.21 -15.52 18.11
C ARG A 509 -33.16 -15.42 16.58
N THR A 510 -32.89 -16.52 15.88
CA THR A 510 -32.84 -16.58 14.41
C THR A 510 -34.20 -16.38 13.75
N TYR A 511 -35.29 -16.81 14.39
CA TYR A 511 -36.65 -16.62 13.87
C TYR A 511 -37.17 -15.19 14.13
N GLN A 512 -36.92 -14.65 15.33
CA GLN A 512 -37.26 -13.28 15.70
C GLN A 512 -36.68 -12.22 14.74
N ARG A 513 -35.53 -12.52 14.11
CA ARG A 513 -34.90 -11.63 13.11
C ARG A 513 -35.52 -11.71 11.72
N ARG A 514 -36.16 -12.82 11.33
CA ARG A 514 -36.68 -13.04 9.97
C ARG A 514 -38.11 -12.52 9.76
N HIS A 515 -38.95 -12.53 10.81
CA HIS A 515 -40.37 -12.21 10.69
C HIS A 515 -40.81 -10.93 11.42
N GLY A 516 -39.86 -10.15 11.97
CA GLY A 516 -40.17 -9.01 12.84
C GLY A 516 -40.76 -9.45 14.18
N GLN A 517 -40.89 -8.53 15.14
CA GLN A 517 -41.39 -8.80 16.50
C GLN A 517 -42.91 -9.13 16.55
N HIS A 518 -43.41 -10.01 15.68
CA HIS A 518 -44.68 -10.66 15.97
C HIS A 518 -44.44 -11.68 17.07
N ILE A 519 -44.97 -11.40 18.26
CA ILE A 519 -45.00 -12.34 19.38
C ILE A 519 -46.04 -13.42 19.01
N LEU A 520 -45.57 -14.48 18.36
CA LEU A 520 -46.27 -15.77 18.42
C LEU A 520 -46.00 -16.36 19.80
N ASP A 521 -47.01 -16.99 20.39
CA ASP A 521 -46.83 -17.81 21.59
C ASP A 521 -45.67 -18.78 21.32
N PRO A 522 -44.59 -18.80 22.13
CA PRO A 522 -43.48 -19.73 21.94
C PRO A 522 -43.97 -21.17 21.74
N GLU A 523 -45.05 -21.54 22.42
CA GLU A 523 -45.72 -22.83 22.29
C GLU A 523 -46.25 -23.08 20.87
N GLU A 524 -46.98 -22.13 20.28
CA GLU A 524 -47.49 -22.21 18.91
C GLU A 524 -46.36 -22.25 17.86
N PHE A 525 -45.32 -21.42 18.05
CA PHE A 525 -44.14 -21.40 17.17
C PHE A 525 -43.38 -22.75 17.19
N TYR A 526 -43.14 -23.30 18.38
CA TYR A 526 -42.36 -24.53 18.54
C TYR A 526 -43.14 -25.79 18.18
N ARG A 527 -44.47 -25.74 18.29
CA ARG A 527 -45.41 -26.77 17.81
C ARG A 527 -45.37 -26.89 16.28
N ASP A 528 -45.41 -25.78 15.56
CA ASP A 528 -45.64 -25.80 14.11
C ASP A 528 -44.37 -25.91 13.26
N GLN A 529 -43.22 -25.45 13.76
CA GLN A 529 -42.07 -25.21 12.89
C GLN A 529 -40.81 -25.94 13.32
N VAL A 530 -40.57 -26.18 14.62
CA VAL A 530 -39.18 -26.32 15.08
C VAL A 530 -39.02 -27.06 16.43
N PHE A 531 -39.55 -28.28 16.60
CA PHE A 531 -39.39 -29.04 17.86
C PHE A 531 -37.91 -29.40 18.17
N LEU A 532 -37.13 -29.83 17.17
CA LEU A 532 -35.71 -30.15 17.36
C LEU A 532 -34.89 -28.92 17.78
N PRO A 533 -35.04 -27.74 17.14
CA PRO A 533 -34.40 -26.54 17.64
C PRO A 533 -35.01 -25.94 18.92
N PHE A 534 -36.24 -26.26 19.34
CA PHE A 534 -36.70 -25.99 20.72
C PHE A 534 -35.85 -26.76 21.71
N LEU A 535 -35.69 -28.08 21.53
CA LEU A 535 -34.86 -28.89 22.42
C LEU A 535 -33.38 -28.46 22.37
N ARG A 536 -32.88 -28.02 21.22
CA ARG A 536 -31.52 -27.45 21.12
C ARG A 536 -31.40 -26.09 21.81
N GLU A 537 -32.41 -25.22 21.71
CA GLU A 537 -32.43 -23.89 22.35
C GLU A 537 -32.66 -24.02 23.87
N LEU A 538 -33.52 -24.94 24.30
CA LEU A 538 -33.72 -25.29 25.70
C LEU A 538 -32.45 -25.90 26.27
N LYS A 539 -31.84 -26.86 25.56
CA LYS A 539 -30.52 -27.39 25.92
C LYS A 539 -29.48 -26.27 25.98
N ALA A 540 -29.41 -25.38 24.98
CA ALA A 540 -28.46 -24.28 24.97
C ALA A 540 -28.73 -23.28 26.11
N ASN A 541 -29.98 -23.03 26.48
CA ASN A 541 -30.35 -22.17 27.60
C ASN A 541 -30.13 -22.86 28.95
N VAL A 542 -30.31 -24.18 29.04
CA VAL A 542 -29.91 -24.99 30.19
C VAL A 542 -28.39 -25.00 30.31
N ASP A 543 -27.65 -25.25 29.25
CA ASP A 543 -26.17 -25.19 29.22
C ASP A 543 -25.68 -23.77 29.58
N LYS A 544 -26.34 -22.74 29.06
CA LYS A 544 -26.07 -21.33 29.37
C LYS A 544 -26.43 -20.98 30.82
N ARG A 545 -27.50 -21.57 31.36
CA ARG A 545 -27.93 -21.34 32.73
C ARG A 545 -27.06 -22.15 33.70
N LEU A 546 -26.66 -23.36 33.38
CA LEU A 546 -25.68 -24.15 34.13
C LEU A 546 -24.28 -23.53 34.10
N SER A 547 -23.93 -22.82 33.02
CA SER A 547 -22.72 -21.99 32.99
C SER A 547 -22.87 -20.64 33.72
N ILE A 548 -24.08 -20.17 34.00
CA ILE A 548 -24.37 -18.92 34.74
C ILE A 548 -24.73 -19.17 36.22
N PHE A 549 -25.20 -20.38 36.58
CA PHE A 549 -25.61 -20.72 37.94
C PHE A 549 -24.40 -21.14 38.77
N GLY A 550 -23.90 -20.16 39.50
CA GLY A 550 -23.00 -20.33 40.64
C GLY A 550 -23.58 -21.25 41.70
N HIS A 551 -23.33 -22.55 41.56
CA HIS A 551 -23.31 -23.45 42.70
C HIS A 551 -22.28 -22.90 43.72
N PRO A 552 -22.53 -22.89 45.03
CA PRO A 552 -21.62 -22.33 46.04
C PRO A 552 -20.19 -22.90 45.99
N ARG A 553 -20.01 -24.09 45.41
CA ARG A 553 -18.69 -24.71 45.15
C ARG A 553 -17.95 -24.15 43.93
N ILE A 554 -18.65 -23.66 42.90
CA ILE A 554 -18.05 -23.10 41.67
C ILE A 554 -17.88 -21.58 41.78
N GLN A 555 -18.74 -20.89 42.54
CA GLN A 555 -18.49 -19.49 42.94
C GLN A 555 -17.20 -19.34 43.75
N LEU A 556 -16.78 -20.38 44.47
CA LEU A 556 -15.51 -20.36 45.19
C LEU A 556 -14.29 -20.43 44.27
N LEU A 557 -14.41 -21.11 43.13
CA LEU A 557 -13.35 -21.22 42.12
C LEU A 557 -13.31 -20.00 41.18
N THR A 558 -14.45 -19.33 40.96
CA THR A 558 -14.53 -18.09 40.15
C THR A 558 -14.33 -16.79 40.96
N ARG A 559 -14.50 -16.83 42.29
CA ARG A 559 -14.11 -15.75 43.22
C ARG A 559 -12.62 -15.72 43.55
N LEU A 560 -11.83 -16.67 43.04
CA LEU A 560 -10.37 -16.53 42.95
C LEU A 560 -9.95 -15.59 41.80
N ARG A 561 -10.81 -14.62 41.45
CA ARG A 561 -10.40 -13.41 40.75
C ARG A 561 -9.80 -12.46 41.80
N PRO A 562 -8.64 -11.83 41.56
CA PRO A 562 -7.89 -11.11 42.58
C PRO A 562 -8.54 -9.77 42.95
N GLU A 563 -9.61 -9.79 43.73
CA GLU A 563 -10.10 -8.63 44.49
C GLU A 563 -9.16 -8.29 45.67
N CYS A 564 -8.27 -9.23 46.02
CA CYS A 564 -7.16 -9.04 46.96
C CYS A 564 -5.97 -8.24 46.40
N ILE A 565 -5.90 -7.94 45.10
CA ILE A 565 -4.93 -6.97 44.56
C ILE A 565 -5.41 -5.52 44.79
N THR A 566 -6.71 -5.31 45.00
CA THR A 566 -7.30 -3.98 45.26
C THR A 566 -7.53 -3.67 46.74
N ALA A 567 -7.50 -4.65 47.64
CA ALA A 567 -7.63 -4.42 49.08
C ALA A 567 -6.27 -4.51 49.78
N LYS A 568 -5.88 -3.41 50.43
CA LYS A 568 -4.64 -3.26 51.20
C LYS A 568 -4.43 -4.42 52.19
N SER A 569 -3.19 -4.93 52.20
CA SER A 569 -2.52 -5.69 53.26
C SER A 569 -3.28 -6.90 53.83
N CYS A 570 -3.10 -8.07 53.19
CA CYS A 570 -3.25 -9.35 53.88
C CYS A 570 -2.00 -10.20 53.56
N SER A 571 -1.33 -10.71 54.59
CA SER A 571 -0.14 -11.55 54.39
C SER A 571 -0.56 -12.93 53.86
N THR A 572 0.26 -13.51 52.99
CA THR A 572 0.05 -14.82 52.35
C THR A 572 -0.22 -15.93 53.36
N THR A 573 0.33 -15.82 54.57
CA THR A 573 0.17 -16.77 55.66
C THR A 573 -1.23 -16.76 56.28
N GLU A 574 -1.85 -15.58 56.41
CA GLU A 574 -3.19 -15.43 56.98
C GLU A 574 -4.27 -15.94 55.99
N LEU A 575 -4.05 -15.71 54.70
CA LEU A 575 -4.89 -16.21 53.61
C LEU A 575 -4.88 -17.74 53.56
N TYR A 576 -3.70 -18.35 53.73
CA TYR A 576 -3.55 -19.80 53.75
C TYR A 576 -4.28 -20.42 54.94
N LYS A 577 -4.18 -19.78 56.11
CA LYS A 577 -4.84 -20.25 57.33
C LYS A 577 -6.37 -20.21 57.22
N GLN A 578 -6.93 -19.12 56.69
CA GLN A 578 -8.38 -18.99 56.48
C GLN A 578 -8.92 -19.98 55.45
N LEU A 579 -8.20 -20.23 54.36
CA LEU A 579 -8.59 -21.23 53.36
C LEU A 579 -8.50 -22.66 53.91
N THR A 580 -7.51 -22.94 54.76
CA THR A 580 -7.32 -24.27 55.37
C THR A 580 -8.38 -24.54 56.43
N GLU A 581 -8.77 -23.55 57.23
CA GLU A 581 -9.84 -23.68 58.25
C GLU A 581 -11.24 -23.77 57.62
N GLN A 582 -11.47 -23.11 56.48
CA GLN A 582 -12.80 -23.07 55.83
C GLN A 582 -13.06 -24.27 54.90
N PHE A 583 -12.02 -24.96 54.45
CA PHE A 583 -12.11 -26.12 53.54
C PHE A 583 -11.36 -27.36 54.06
N SER A 584 -11.14 -27.46 55.37
CA SER A 584 -10.39 -28.54 56.03
C SER A 584 -10.83 -29.95 55.65
N ASP A 585 -12.10 -30.11 55.32
CA ASP A 585 -12.79 -31.36 55.02
C ASP A 585 -12.91 -31.64 53.52
N ARG A 586 -12.34 -30.77 52.67
CA ARG A 586 -12.34 -30.92 51.19
C ARG A 586 -10.99 -30.68 50.52
N LEU A 587 -9.98 -30.22 51.27
CA LEU A 587 -8.60 -30.20 50.81
C LEU A 587 -7.99 -31.60 51.02
N PRO A 588 -7.25 -32.17 50.06
CA PRO A 588 -6.44 -33.36 50.31
C PRO A 588 -5.48 -33.06 51.46
N GLN A 589 -5.30 -34.00 52.40
CA GLN A 589 -4.33 -33.80 53.49
C GLN A 589 -2.94 -33.52 52.88
N PRO A 590 -2.18 -32.53 53.39
CA PRO A 590 -0.88 -32.12 52.84
C PRO A 590 0.16 -33.24 52.71
N LEU A 591 -0.05 -34.37 53.39
CA LEU A 591 0.84 -35.53 53.40
C LEU A 591 0.66 -36.52 52.24
N GLN A 592 -0.34 -36.37 51.37
CA GLN A 592 -0.53 -37.28 50.22
C GLN A 592 0.10 -36.80 48.91
N LEU A 593 0.78 -35.65 48.88
CA LEU A 593 1.41 -35.09 47.67
C LEU A 593 2.93 -35.31 47.56
N PHE A 594 3.54 -36.05 48.51
CA PHE A 594 4.99 -36.34 48.51
C PHE A 594 5.34 -37.83 48.67
N GLY A 595 4.39 -38.75 48.47
CA GLY A 595 4.54 -40.16 48.85
C GLY A 595 4.42 -41.21 47.75
N GLU A 596 4.48 -40.85 46.46
CA GLU A 596 4.54 -41.85 45.36
C GLU A 596 5.55 -41.43 44.28
N LEU A 597 6.76 -41.10 44.75
CA LEU A 597 8.00 -41.23 43.99
C LEU A 597 8.86 -42.27 44.73
N GLU A 598 8.55 -43.54 44.52
CA GLU A 598 9.48 -44.70 44.57
C GLU A 598 9.03 -45.74 43.53
#